data_AF-T1AA24-F1
#
_entry.id   AF-T1AA24-F1
#
_cell.length_a   1.000
_cell.length_b   1.000
_cell.length_c   1.000
_cell.angle_alpha   90.00
_cell.angle_beta   90.00
_cell.angle_gamma   90.00
#
_symmetry.space_group_name_H-M   'P 1'
#
loop_
_entity.id
_entity.type
_entity.pdbx_description
1 polymer ?
#
loop_
_entity_poly.entity_id
_entity_poly.type
_entity_poly.pdbx_seq_one_letter_code
_entity_poly.pdbx_strand_id
1 'polypeptide(L)' 'MARMNISVRQVIADDPELFDEPRATIVTEKPIPPEAVPEIRKVPGIKALVIM' A
#
# COMPACT_ATOMS: atom_id res chain seq x y z
N MET A 1 3.74 3.80 -6.77
CA MET A 1 2.83 3.09 -7.69
C MET A 1 3.05 3.46 -9.16
N ALA A 2 3.02 4.75 -9.54
CA ALA A 2 3.24 5.16 -10.94
C ALA A 2 4.58 4.66 -11.55
N ARG A 3 5.66 4.67 -10.76
CA ARG A 3 6.98 4.15 -11.18
C ARG A 3 7.02 2.63 -11.41
N MET A 4 6.01 1.90 -10.92
CA MET A 4 5.88 0.45 -11.07
C MET A 4 4.74 0.08 -12.03
N ASN A 5 4.17 1.07 -12.74
CA ASN A 5 3.03 0.93 -13.64
C ASN A 5 1.80 0.26 -12.99
N ILE A 6 1.63 0.48 -11.67
CA ILE A 6 0.49 -0.03 -10.92
C ILE A 6 -0.65 0.98 -11.02
N SER A 7 -1.73 0.59 -11.69
CA SER A 7 -2.96 1.39 -11.80
C SER A 7 -3.75 1.31 -10.50
N VAL A 8 -3.95 2.46 -9.84
CA VAL A 8 -4.64 2.59 -8.56
C VAL A 8 -6.04 3.15 -8.80
N ARG A 9 -7.06 2.43 -8.32
CA ARG A 9 -8.46 2.88 -8.35
C ARG A 9 -8.80 3.77 -7.16
N GLN A 10 -8.30 3.39 -6.00
CA GLN A 10 -8.65 4.04 -4.75
C GLN A 10 -7.51 3.91 -3.75
N VAL A 11 -7.38 4.94 -2.92
CA VAL A 11 -6.53 4.93 -1.73
C VAL A 11 -7.39 5.37 -0.56
N ILE A 12 -7.37 4.59 0.51
CA ILE A 12 -7.99 4.92 1.79
C ILE A 12 -6.84 4.95 2.80
N ALA A 13 -6.73 6.03 3.56
CA ALA A 13 -5.72 6.17 4.59
C ALA A 13 -6.40 6.62 5.88
N ASP A 14 -6.08 5.91 6.97
CA ASP A 14 -6.49 6.31 8.31
C ASP A 14 -5.61 7.45 8.81
N ASP A 15 -6.18 8.31 9.65
CA ASP A 15 -5.44 9.41 10.28
C ASP A 15 -4.64 8.88 11.49
N PRO A 16 -3.30 9.01 11.52
CA PRO A 16 -2.48 8.57 12.64
C PRO A 16 -2.80 9.26 13.97
N GLU A 17 -3.42 10.43 13.98
CA GLU A 17 -3.85 11.11 15.21
C GLU A 17 -5.13 10.49 15.79
N LEU A 18 -5.89 9.74 14.98
CA LEU A 18 -7.17 9.15 15.37
C LEU A 18 -7.08 7.64 15.65
N PHE A 19 -6.02 6.97 15.18
CA PHE A 19 -5.86 5.52 15.26
C PHE A 19 -4.45 5.15 15.72
N ASP A 20 -4.35 4.30 16.75
CA ASP A 20 -3.05 3.80 17.26
C ASP A 20 -2.27 2.97 16.22
N GLU A 21 -2.98 2.30 15.32
CA GLU A 21 -2.41 1.50 14.23
C GLU A 21 -3.03 1.89 12.88
N PRO A 22 -2.65 3.05 12.32
CA PRO A 22 -3.26 3.58 11.10
C PRO A 22 -2.92 2.67 9.92
N ARG A 23 -3.91 2.42 9.06
CA ARG A 23 -3.75 1.58 7.86
C ARG A 23 -3.95 2.40 6.60
N ALA A 24 -3.23 2.01 5.56
CA ALA A 24 -3.45 2.50 4.21
C ALA A 24 -3.87 1.32 3.32
N THR A 25 -5.08 1.39 2.77
CA THR A 25 -5.60 0.41 1.83
C THR A 25 -5.55 0.99 0.42
N ILE A 26 -4.86 0.30 -0.48
CA ILE A 26 -4.71 0.69 -1.88
C ILE A 26 -5.42 -0.35 -2.74
N VAL A 27 -6.43 0.08 -3.49
CA VAL A 27 -7.17 -0.77 -4.43
C VAL A 27 -6.58 -0.58 -5.82
N THR A 28 -6.09 -1.65 -6.43
CA THR A 28 -5.50 -1.63 -7.77
C THR A 28 -6.45 -2.25 -8.80
N GLU A 29 -6.31 -1.86 -10.08
CA GLU A 29 -7.13 -2.44 -11.16
C GLU A 29 -6.72 -3.87 -11.52
N LYS A 30 -5.45 -4.18 -11.30
CA LYS A 30 -4.84 -5.48 -11.59
C LYS A 30 -4.05 -5.95 -10.36
N PRO A 31 -3.84 -7.27 -10.23
CA PRO A 31 -2.93 -7.79 -9.21
C PRO A 31 -1.58 -7.08 -9.29
N ILE A 32 -1.02 -6.74 -8.12
CA ILE A 32 0.30 -6.15 -8.07
C ILE A 32 1.36 -7.18 -8.45
N PRO A 33 2.38 -6.79 -9.22
CA PRO A 33 3.45 -7.70 -9.58
C PRO A 33 4.25 -8.14 -8.32
N PRO A 34 4.68 -9.40 -8.21
CA PRO A 34 5.41 -9.91 -7.04
C PRO A 34 6.66 -9.09 -6.69
N GLU A 35 7.35 -8.56 -7.69
CA GLU A 35 8.53 -7.70 -7.53
C GLU A 35 8.22 -6.34 -6.88
N ALA A 36 6.95 -5.93 -6.82
CA ALA A 36 6.55 -4.70 -6.12
C ALA A 36 6.51 -4.88 -4.59
N VAL A 37 6.30 -6.09 -4.10
CA VAL A 37 6.23 -6.41 -2.67
C VAL A 37 7.49 -5.96 -1.91
N PRO A 38 8.73 -6.32 -2.33
CA PRO A 38 9.93 -5.88 -1.62
C PRO A 38 10.11 -4.35 -1.68
N GLU A 39 9.76 -3.69 -2.78
CA GLU A 39 9.87 -2.23 -2.89
C GLU A 39 8.89 -1.51 -1.96
N ILE A 40 7.66 -2.03 -1.83
CA ILE A 40 6.68 -1.50 -0.88
C ILE A 40 7.21 -1.68 0.55
N ARG A 41 7.73 -2.87 0.91
CA ARG A 41 8.27 -3.14 2.25
C ARG A 41 9.47 -2.27 2.64
N LYS A 42 10.20 -1.70 1.68
CA LYS A 42 11.32 -0.77 1.95
C LYS A 42 10.84 0.61 2.42
N VAL A 43 9.57 0.94 2.25
CA VAL A 43 9.02 2.24 2.67
C VAL A 43 9.07 2.34 4.19
N PRO A 44 9.72 3.38 4.75
CA PRO A 44 9.77 3.59 6.19
C PRO A 44 8.38 3.67 6.81
N GLY A 45 8.19 3.02 7.96
CA GLY A 45 6.92 3.03 8.69
C GLY A 45 5.96 1.89 8.33
N ILE A 46 6.21 1.11 7.27
CA ILE A 46 5.42 -0.09 6.99
C ILE A 46 5.79 -1.19 7.98
N LYS A 47 4.86 -1.51 8.89
CA LYS A 47 4.99 -2.62 9.85
C LYS A 47 4.47 -3.96 9.29
N ALA A 48 3.45 -3.90 8.45
CA ALA A 48 2.82 -5.06 7.84
C ALA A 48 2.34 -4.73 6.43
N LEU A 49 2.40 -5.71 5.53
CA LEU A 49 1.85 -5.65 4.19
C LEU A 49 0.97 -6.88 3.98
N VAL A 50 -0.31 -6.64 3.69
CA VAL A 50 -1.31 -7.66 3.41
C VAL A 50 -1.80 -7.46 1.98
N ILE A 51 -1.91 -8.54 1.23
CA ILE A 51 -2.41 -8.57 -0.14
C ILE A 51 -3.59 -9.53 -0.14
N MET A 52 -4.72 -9.07 -0.69
CA MET A 52 -6.00 -9.79 -0.74
C MET A 52 -6.35 -10.16 -2.17
#